data_AF-A0A1M7UZS9-F1
#
_entry.id   AF-A0A1M7UZS9-F1
#
_cell.length_a   1.000
_cell.length_b   1.000
_cell.length_c   1.000
_cell.angle_alpha   90.00
_cell.angle_beta   90.00
_cell.angle_gamma   90.00
#
_symmetry.space_group_name_H-M   'P 1'
#
loop_
_entity.id
_entity.type
_entity.pdbx_description
1 polymer ?
#
loop_
_entity_poly.entity_id
_entity_poly.type
_entity_poly.pdbx_seq_one_letter_code
_entity_poly.pdbx_strand_id
1 'polypeptide(L)' 'MEATFKEIDSSNVVVIDITEKGVGLGIESGYAYAKGIPVYIVAKKGSEMSNTMLGISKKVFIYEELEDMVTMFSK' A
#
# COMPACT_ATOMS: atom_id res chain seq x y z
N MET A 1 2.57 -11.44 12.58
CA MET A 1 1.58 -10.35 12.73
C MET A 1 1.96 -9.36 13.83
N GLU A 2 2.27 -9.78 15.06
CA GLU A 2 2.57 -8.85 16.16
C GLU A 2 3.69 -7.84 15.83
N ALA A 3 4.83 -8.31 15.33
CA ALA A 3 5.92 -7.42 14.91
C ALA A 3 5.47 -6.43 13.81
N THR A 4 4.77 -6.90 12.79
CA THR A 4 4.25 -6.06 11.70
C THR A 4 3.33 -4.96 12.21
N PHE A 5 2.41 -5.27 13.13
CA PHE A 5 1.50 -4.26 13.69
C PHE A 5 2.24 -3.22 14.52
N LYS A 6 3.28 -3.62 15.26
CA LYS A 6 4.13 -2.69 15.99
C LYS A 6 4.87 -1.72 15.05
N GLU A 7 5.39 -2.23 13.92
CA GLU A 7 6.02 -1.38 12.91
C GLU A 7 5.01 -0.41 12.28
N ILE A 8 3.80 -0.89 11.95
CA ILE A 8 2.70 -0.04 11.45
C ILE A 8 2.37 1.05 12.46
N ASP A 9 2.21 0.72 13.75
CA ASP A 9 1.89 1.68 14.80
C ASP A 9 2.97 2.76 14.98
N SER A 10 4.22 2.45 14.65
CA SER A 10 5.33 3.41 14.68
C SER A 10 5.48 4.24 13.40
N SER A 11 4.70 3.93 12.36
CA SER A 11 4.81 4.54 11.03
C SER A 11 3.86 5.73 10.86
N ASN A 12 4.28 6.72 10.05
CA ASN A 12 3.40 7.82 9.65
C ASN A 12 2.57 7.51 8.41
N VAL A 13 2.94 6.45 7.67
CA VAL A 13 2.35 6.04 6.41
C VAL A 13 2.62 4.56 6.17
N VAL A 14 1.72 3.87 5.48
CA VAL A 14 1.93 2.52 4.97
C VAL A 14 1.86 2.54 3.45
N VAL A 15 2.86 1.97 2.79
CA VAL A 15 2.88 1.76 1.34
C VAL A 15 2.79 0.27 1.08
N ILE A 16 1.77 -0.15 0.33
CA ILE A 16 1.56 -1.57 -0.01
C ILE A 16 1.79 -1.77 -1.50
N ASP A 17 2.67 -2.70 -1.84
CA ASP A 17 2.79 -3.23 -3.19
C ASP A 17 1.79 -4.36 -3.39
N ILE A 18 0.91 -4.20 -4.38
CA ILE A 18 -0.10 -5.20 -4.76
C ILE A 18 0.13 -5.78 -6.16
N THR A 19 1.31 -5.55 -6.73
CA THR A 19 1.70 -6.11 -8.04
C THR A 19 1.57 -7.63 -8.03
N GLU A 20 1.95 -8.26 -6.92
CA GLU A 20 1.69 -9.66 -6.66
C GLU A 20 0.62 -9.83 -5.58
N LYS A 21 -0.26 -10.82 -5.75
CA LYS A 21 -1.29 -11.15 -4.77
C LYS A 21 -0.63 -11.76 -3.53
N GLY A 22 -0.50 -10.97 -2.46
CA GLY A 22 0.00 -11.42 -1.17
C GLY A 22 -1.11 -11.78 -0.18
N VAL A 23 -0.93 -12.89 0.55
CA VAL A 23 -1.74 -13.17 1.74
C VAL A 23 -1.29 -12.27 2.87
N GLY A 24 -2.21 -11.48 3.45
CA GLY A 24 -1.91 -10.56 4.57
C GLY A 24 -1.95 -9.07 4.22
N LEU A 25 -1.77 -8.69 2.95
CA LEU A 25 -1.76 -7.27 2.53
C LEU A 25 -3.05 -6.53 2.92
N GLY A 26 -4.19 -7.21 2.83
CA GLY A 26 -5.49 -6.67 3.26
C GLY A 26 -5.61 -6.51 4.78
N ILE A 27 -4.98 -7.39 5.57
CA ILE A 27 -4.97 -7.30 7.02
C ILE A 27 -4.12 -6.12 7.47
N GLU A 28 -2.94 -5.95 6.88
CA GLU A 28 -1.98 -4.89 7.20
C GLU A 28 -2.53 -3.51 6.81
N SER A 29 -3.04 -3.36 5.58
CA SER A 29 -3.69 -2.13 5.14
C SER A 29 -4.97 -1.81 5.91
N GLY A 30 -5.79 -2.83 6.21
CA GLY A 30 -6.99 -2.66 7.02
C GLY A 30 -6.67 -2.18 8.44
N TYR A 31 -5.64 -2.75 9.06
CA TYR A 31 -5.16 -2.33 10.39
C TYR A 31 -4.67 -0.87 10.35
N ALA A 32 -3.81 -0.53 9.39
CA ALA A 32 -3.32 0.84 9.22
C ALA A 32 -4.46 1.84 9.02
N TYR A 33 -5.40 1.53 8.13
CA TYR A 33 -6.59 2.35 7.87
C TYR A 33 -7.42 2.56 9.15
N ALA A 34 -7.68 1.50 9.92
CA ALA A 34 -8.44 1.58 11.17
C ALA A 34 -7.74 2.44 12.23
N LYS A 35 -6.40 2.52 12.21
CA LYS A 35 -5.60 3.41 13.07
C LYS A 35 -5.52 4.85 12.58
N GLY A 36 -6.13 5.17 11.43
CA GLY A 36 -6.02 6.49 10.80
C GLY A 36 -4.66 6.74 10.14
N ILE A 37 -3.85 5.70 9.95
CA ILE A 37 -2.55 5.78 9.28
C ILE A 37 -2.83 5.71 7.77
N PRO A 38 -2.38 6.70 6.98
CA PRO A 38 -2.68 6.74 5.56
C PRO A 38 -2.05 5.56 4.82
N VAL A 39 -2.86 4.88 4.01
CA VAL A 39 -2.44 3.76 3.17
C VAL A 39 -2.26 4.25 1.74
N TYR A 40 -1.09 3.98 1.14
CA TYR A 40 -0.82 4.21 -0.27
C TYR A 40 -0.59 2.87 -0.95
N ILE A 41 -1.02 2.76 -2.19
CA ILE A 41 -0.84 1.56 -3.00
C ILE A 41 0.16 1.86 -4.10
N VAL A 42 1.10 0.95 -4.32
CA VAL A 42 1.91 0.87 -5.54
C VAL A 42 1.53 -0.41 -6.27
N ALA A 43 1.40 -0.35 -7.59
CA ALA A 43 1.07 -1.51 -8.39
C ALA A 43 1.63 -1.39 -9.81
N LYS A 44 2.13 -2.49 -10.37
CA LYS A 44 2.53 -2.50 -11.78
C LYS A 44 1.30 -2.35 -12.67
N LYS A 45 1.45 -1.68 -13.80
CA LYS A 45 0.40 -1.51 -14.81
C LYS A 45 -0.20 -2.86 -15.21
N GLY A 46 -1.53 -2.96 -15.12
CA GLY A 46 -2.28 -4.19 -15.38
C GLY A 46 -2.51 -5.07 -14.14
N SER A 47 -2.00 -4.70 -12.97
CA SER A 47 -2.29 -5.44 -11.73
C SER A 47 -3.77 -5.34 -11.35
N GLU A 48 -4.34 -6.46 -10.92
CA GLU A 48 -5.71 -6.51 -10.41
C GLU A 48 -5.79 -5.95 -8.99
N MET A 49 -6.74 -5.04 -8.78
CA MET A 49 -6.94 -4.41 -7.48
C MET A 49 -8.37 -4.66 -7.01
N SER A 50 -8.52 -5.03 -5.74
CA SER A 50 -9.85 -5.16 -5.15
C SER A 50 -10.43 -3.79 -4.80
N ASN A 51 -11.75 -3.64 -4.93
CA ASN A 51 -12.46 -2.41 -4.55
C ASN A 51 -12.24 -2.05 -3.07
N THR A 52 -12.05 -3.05 -2.21
CA THR A 52 -11.74 -2.84 -0.79
C THR A 52 -10.41 -2.13 -0.61
N MET A 53 -9.36 -2.58 -1.31
CA MET A 53 -8.04 -1.93 -1.26
C MET A 53 -8.11 -0.50 -1.80
N LEU A 54 -8.82 -0.28 -2.90
CA LEU A 54 -9.03 1.06 -3.44
C LEU A 54 -9.77 1.96 -2.45
N GLY A 55 -10.81 1.43 -1.77
CA GLY A 55 -11.62 2.18 -0.82
C GLY A 55 -10.88 2.65 0.44
N ILE A 56 -9.85 1.92 0.88
CA ILE A 56 -9.02 2.31 2.03
C ILE A 56 -7.77 3.10 1.64
N SER A 57 -7.42 3.12 0.35
CA SER A 57 -6.24 3.81 -0.15
C SER A 57 -6.45 5.32 -0.21
N LYS A 58 -5.43 6.08 0.20
CA LYS A 58 -5.37 7.53 0.04
C LYS A 58 -4.99 7.93 -1.38
N LYS A 59 -4.11 7.15 -2.01
CA LYS A 59 -3.69 7.30 -3.41
C LYS A 59 -3.11 5.98 -3.92
N VAL A 60 -3.28 5.76 -5.21
CA VAL A 60 -2.69 4.64 -5.96
C VAL A 60 -1.65 5.17 -6.92
N PHE A 61 -0.50 4.53 -6.95
CA PHE A 61 0.62 4.80 -7.85
C PHE A 61 0.77 3.60 -8.79
N ILE A 62 0.61 3.84 -10.08
CA ILE A 62 0.73 2.80 -11.11
C ILE A 62 2.03 3.00 -11.87
N TYR A 63 2.92 2.02 -11.82
CA TYR A 63 4.22 2.05 -12.51
C TYR A 63 4.25 1.04 -13.65
N GLU A 64 5.00 1.31 -14.71
CA GLU A 64 5.30 0.37 -15.78
C GLU A 64 6.72 -0.17 -15.61
N GLU A 65 7.66 0.73 -15.32
CA GLU A 65 9.08 0.46 -15.03
C GLU A 65 9.49 0.99 -13.65
N LEU A 66 10.61 0.52 -13.09
CA LEU A 66 11.03 0.92 -11.73
C LEU A 66 11.42 2.41 -11.66
N GLU A 67 11.87 2.99 -12.76
CA GLU A 67 12.20 4.41 -12.88
C GLU A 67 10.97 5.31 -12.65
N ASP A 68 9.77 4.82 -12.96
CA ASP A 68 8.52 5.55 -12.71
C ASP A 68 8.32 5.76 -11.21
N MET A 69 8.68 4.77 -10.38
CA MET A 69 8.57 4.88 -8.93
C MET A 69 9.46 6.00 -8.38
N VAL A 70 10.70 6.09 -8.88
CA VAL A 70 11.62 7.16 -8.47
C VAL A 70 10.99 8.52 -8.72
N THR A 71 10.35 8.70 -9.87
CA THR A 71 9.67 9.95 -10.23
C THR A 71 8.44 10.20 -9.34
N MET A 72 7.65 9.18 -9.02
CA MET A 72 6.42 9.30 -8.21
C MET A 72 6.66 9.70 -6.76
N PHE A 73 7.83 9.32 -6.21
CA PHE A 73 8.23 9.63 -4.84
C PHE A 73 9.30 10.72 -4.75
N SER A 74 9.74 11.27 -5.89
CA SER A 74 10.56 12.48 -5.93
C SER A 74 9.72 13.71 -5.58
N LYS A 75 10.34 14.67 -4.89
CA LYS A 75 9.72 15.90 -4.37
C LYS A 75 8.88 16.67 -5.40
#